data_AF-A0A6L7KI00-F1
#
_entry.id   AF-A0A6L7KI00-F1
#
_cell.length_a   1.000
_cell.length_b   1.000
_cell.length_c   1.000
_cell.angle_alpha   90.00
_cell.angle_beta   90.00
_cell.angle_gamma   90.00
#
_symmetry.space_group_name_H-M   'P 1'
#
loop_
_entity.id
_entity.type
_entity.pdbx_description
1 polymer ?
#
loop_
_entity_poly.entity_id
_entity_poly.type
_entity_poly.pdbx_seq_one_letter_code
_entity_poly.pdbx_strand_id
1 'polypeptide(L)'
;MSKTGKTARNILFIMHDQLRFDYLSCAGHPHLHTPNFDRVASMGVRFTNAYAQSPVCGASRMSFYTGRYVSSHGAQWNGFPIRVGEQTLGDHLRRLGMSCWLIGKTHMKADAEGMARLGISPDSVIGARQAECGFDAWIRDDGLWGEGPDGYYDERPSPYNEYLRSRGYSGTNPWADYANAGTDGDEIASGWMLANSDKPANIREEDSETPWLTREAIRFIDQATDPWCTHLSYIKPHWP
;
A
#
# COMPACT_ATOMS: atom_id res chain seq x y z
N MET A 1 22.34 -34.85 4.71
CA MET A 1 21.24 -34.91 5.69
C MET A 1 20.01 -34.30 5.05
N SER A 2 19.00 -35.13 4.78
CA SER A 2 17.76 -34.74 4.11
C SER A 2 16.96 -33.76 4.97
N LYS A 3 16.81 -32.51 4.52
CA LYS A 3 15.79 -31.60 5.07
C LYS A 3 14.44 -32.15 4.61
N THR A 4 13.70 -32.74 5.53
CA THR A 4 12.32 -33.16 5.35
C THR A 4 11.52 -32.03 4.71
N GLY A 5 10.91 -32.32 3.55
CA GLY A 5 10.22 -31.38 2.68
C GLY A 5 8.96 -30.78 3.31
N LYS A 6 9.15 -29.79 4.18
CA LYS A 6 8.10 -28.82 4.51
C LYS A 6 8.10 -27.80 3.38
N THR A 7 7.03 -27.76 2.59
CA THR A 7 6.80 -26.64 1.67
C THR A 7 6.96 -25.34 2.47
N ALA A 8 7.83 -24.46 2.00
CA ALA A 8 8.07 -23.21 2.68
C ALA A 8 6.76 -22.42 2.74
N ARG A 9 6.44 -21.88 3.92
CA ARG A 9 5.20 -21.12 4.12
C ARG A 9 5.43 -19.68 3.67
N ASN A 10 4.42 -19.12 3.01
CA ASN A 10 4.40 -17.73 2.59
C ASN A 10 3.57 -16.89 3.56
N ILE A 11 3.80 -15.58 3.55
CA ILE A 11 3.07 -14.60 4.35
C ILE A 11 2.41 -13.59 3.42
N LEU A 12 1.09 -13.51 3.42
CA LEU A 12 0.34 -12.44 2.76
C LEU A 12 -0.08 -11.41 3.80
N PHE A 13 0.59 -10.25 3.81
CA PHE A 13 0.32 -9.15 4.73
C PHE A 13 -0.57 -8.11 4.05
N ILE A 14 -1.89 -8.23 4.28
CA ILE A 14 -2.90 -7.33 3.70
C ILE A 14 -3.15 -6.13 4.61
N MET A 15 -3.18 -4.93 4.05
CA MET A 15 -3.57 -3.70 4.74
C MET A 15 -4.49 -2.86 3.86
N HIS A 16 -5.51 -2.26 4.49
CA HIS A 16 -6.37 -1.25 3.88
C HIS A 16 -6.14 0.08 4.61
N ASP A 17 -5.87 1.14 3.87
CA ASP A 17 -5.69 2.46 4.48
C ASP A 17 -7.03 3.04 4.96
N GLN A 18 -7.02 3.64 6.15
CA GLN A 18 -8.18 4.29 6.76
C GLN A 18 -9.42 3.41 7.03
N LEU A 19 -9.31 2.07 6.95
CA LEU A 19 -10.39 1.16 7.31
C LEU A 19 -10.66 1.23 8.83
N ARG A 20 -11.89 1.59 9.20
CA ARG A 20 -12.36 1.50 10.59
C ARG A 20 -12.61 0.05 10.99
N PHE A 21 -12.28 -0.31 12.22
CA PHE A 21 -12.45 -1.68 12.72
C PHE A 21 -13.92 -2.13 12.76
N ASP A 22 -14.85 -1.18 12.99
CA ASP A 22 -16.29 -1.43 13.12
C ASP A 22 -17.04 -1.42 11.79
N TYR A 23 -16.34 -1.27 10.65
CA TYR A 23 -16.90 -1.35 9.28
C TYR A 23 -16.82 -2.77 8.68
N LEU A 24 -16.80 -3.79 9.53
CA LEU A 24 -16.77 -5.20 9.12
C LEU A 24 -17.92 -5.95 9.81
N SER A 25 -18.62 -6.84 9.10
CA SER A 25 -19.72 -7.61 9.70
C SER A 25 -19.25 -8.54 10.81
N CYS A 26 -18.05 -9.14 10.72
CA CYS A 26 -17.44 -9.89 11.83
C CYS A 26 -17.07 -9.05 13.07
N ALA A 27 -17.07 -7.71 12.94
CA ALA A 27 -16.92 -6.76 14.04
C ALA A 27 -18.27 -6.16 14.50
N GLY A 28 -19.39 -6.58 13.89
CA GLY A 28 -20.74 -6.20 14.30
C GLY A 28 -21.37 -5.04 13.52
N HIS A 29 -20.83 -4.66 12.34
CA HIS A 29 -21.47 -3.61 11.54
C HIS A 29 -22.91 -4.03 11.15
N PRO A 30 -23.95 -3.20 11.40
CA PRO A 30 -25.35 -3.63 11.27
C PRO A 30 -25.85 -3.70 9.82
N HIS A 31 -25.17 -3.06 8.86
CA HIS A 31 -25.67 -2.89 7.49
C HIS A 31 -24.68 -3.28 6.37
N LEU A 32 -23.41 -3.50 6.71
CA LEU A 32 -22.34 -3.73 5.73
C LEU A 32 -21.94 -5.19 5.83
N HIS A 33 -22.22 -5.94 4.78
CA HIS A 33 -21.95 -7.36 4.72
C HIS A 33 -20.57 -7.60 4.08
N THR A 34 -19.64 -8.14 4.87
CA THR A 34 -18.26 -8.44 4.44
C THR A 34 -17.96 -9.94 4.55
N PRO A 35 -18.69 -10.82 3.85
CA PRO A 35 -18.61 -12.27 4.07
C PRO A 35 -17.21 -12.86 3.83
N ASN A 36 -16.40 -12.24 2.97
CA ASN A 36 -15.02 -12.66 2.72
C ASN A 36 -14.10 -12.36 3.92
N PHE A 37 -14.24 -11.20 4.56
CA PHE A 37 -13.53 -10.89 5.81
C PHE A 37 -14.01 -11.80 6.94
N ASP A 38 -15.32 -12.05 7.02
CA ASP A 38 -15.91 -12.92 8.04
C ASP A 38 -15.37 -14.35 7.92
N ARG A 39 -15.24 -14.87 6.69
CA ARG A 39 -14.66 -16.17 6.42
C ARG A 39 -13.20 -16.27 6.84
N VAL A 40 -12.39 -15.23 6.58
CA VAL A 40 -11.00 -15.20 7.05
C VAL A 40 -10.94 -15.17 8.58
N ALA A 41 -11.79 -14.36 9.22
CA ALA A 41 -11.87 -14.30 10.67
C ALA A 41 -12.31 -15.63 11.30
N SER A 42 -13.25 -16.36 10.68
CA SER A 42 -13.71 -17.67 11.16
C SER A 42 -12.69 -18.80 10.98
N MET A 43 -11.71 -18.62 10.09
CA MET A 43 -10.63 -19.58 9.83
C MET A 43 -9.35 -19.29 10.63
N GLY A 44 -9.35 -18.22 11.43
CA GLY A 44 -8.17 -17.74 12.14
C GLY A 44 -8.48 -17.08 13.48
N VAL A 45 -7.70 -16.06 13.82
CA VAL A 45 -7.85 -15.29 15.06
C VAL A 45 -8.14 -13.83 14.71
N ARG A 46 -9.21 -13.28 15.28
CA ARG A 46 -9.54 -11.85 15.19
C ARG A 46 -9.20 -11.17 16.51
N PHE A 47 -8.36 -10.15 16.46
CA PHE A 47 -7.97 -9.36 17.63
C PHE A 47 -8.95 -8.20 17.82
N THR A 48 -9.55 -8.08 19.00
CA THR A 48 -10.52 -7.01 19.33
C THR A 48 -9.89 -5.81 20.03
N ASN A 49 -8.61 -5.90 20.40
CA ASN A 49 -7.85 -4.87 21.11
C ASN A 49 -6.50 -4.66 20.43
N ALA A 50 -6.54 -4.25 19.15
CA ALA A 50 -5.34 -3.94 18.35
C ALA A 50 -5.28 -2.43 18.10
N TYR A 51 -4.14 -1.80 18.41
CA TYR A 51 -3.95 -0.36 18.33
C TYR A 51 -2.73 -0.02 17.47
N ALA A 52 -2.89 0.94 16.56
CA ALA A 52 -1.78 1.56 15.85
C ALA A 52 -0.96 2.46 16.78
N GLN A 53 0.33 2.60 16.49
CA GLN A 53 1.26 3.40 17.32
C GLN A 53 1.21 4.89 16.99
N SER A 54 0.54 5.28 15.91
CA SER A 54 0.25 6.66 15.55
C SER A 54 -1.04 6.74 14.74
N PRO A 55 -1.86 7.81 14.89
CA PRO A 55 -3.12 7.98 14.16
C PRO A 55 -2.93 8.60 12.76
N VAL A 56 -1.72 8.66 12.21
CA VAL A 56 -1.44 9.19 10.86
C VAL A 56 -0.67 8.19 10.00
N CYS A 57 -0.96 8.17 8.69
CA CYS A 57 -0.48 7.17 7.73
C CYS A 57 1.00 6.84 7.85
N GLY A 58 1.89 7.81 7.60
CA GLY A 58 3.33 7.60 7.53
C GLY A 58 3.89 7.03 8.83
N ALA A 59 3.66 7.70 9.95
CA ALA A 59 4.17 7.27 11.25
C ALA A 59 3.60 5.90 11.68
N SER A 60 2.31 5.65 11.46
CA SER A 60 1.67 4.36 11.74
C SER A 60 2.34 3.23 10.96
N ARG A 61 2.52 3.42 9.65
CA ARG A 61 3.16 2.46 8.75
C ARG A 61 4.62 2.20 9.11
N MET A 62 5.38 3.24 9.45
CA MET A 62 6.77 3.07 9.88
C MET A 62 6.88 2.24 11.16
N SER A 63 5.93 2.37 12.10
CA SER A 63 5.88 1.48 13.28
C SER A 63 5.60 0.02 12.90
N PHE A 64 4.68 -0.24 11.94
CA PHE A 64 4.45 -1.60 11.41
C PHE A 64 5.70 -2.19 10.78
N TYR A 65 6.41 -1.42 9.95
CA TYR A 65 7.54 -1.92 9.17
C TYR A 65 8.80 -2.08 10.01
N THR A 66 8.97 -1.31 11.08
CA THR A 66 10.14 -1.42 11.97
C THR A 66 9.87 -2.28 13.21
N GLY A 67 8.62 -2.56 13.54
CA GLY A 67 8.22 -3.22 14.78
C GLY A 67 8.55 -2.39 16.03
N ARG A 68 8.67 -1.07 15.89
CA ARG A 68 9.15 -0.15 16.93
C ARG A 68 8.16 1.01 17.11
N TYR A 69 8.18 1.62 18.29
CA TYR A 69 7.40 2.82 18.56
C TYR A 69 7.92 4.04 17.78
N VAL A 70 7.04 5.00 17.50
CA VAL A 70 7.40 6.27 16.87
C VAL A 70 8.53 7.01 17.59
N SER A 71 8.50 7.00 18.94
CA SER A 71 9.57 7.57 19.77
C SER A 71 10.93 6.91 19.59
N SER A 72 10.97 5.70 19.04
CA SER A 72 12.19 4.92 18.81
C SER A 72 12.74 5.07 17.39
N HIS A 73 11.87 5.08 16.37
CA HIS A 73 12.28 5.14 14.97
C HIS A 73 12.30 6.56 14.38
N GLY A 74 11.66 7.54 15.01
CA GLY A 74 11.79 8.97 14.70
C GLY A 74 11.00 9.49 13.49
N ALA A 75 10.50 8.62 12.60
CA ALA A 75 9.55 9.01 11.56
C ALA A 75 8.16 9.36 12.16
N GLN A 76 7.97 10.63 12.52
CA GLN A 76 6.87 11.09 13.38
C GLN A 76 5.59 11.50 12.65
N TRP A 77 5.65 11.82 11.36
CA TRP A 77 4.50 12.29 10.59
C TRP A 77 4.60 11.87 9.11
N ASN A 78 3.60 12.22 8.29
CA ASN A 78 3.69 12.04 6.84
C ASN A 78 4.89 12.83 6.28
N GLY A 79 5.60 12.24 5.32
CA GLY A 79 6.78 12.85 4.69
C GLY A 79 8.06 12.83 5.54
N PHE A 80 8.01 12.41 6.80
CA PHE A 80 9.22 12.24 7.61
C PHE A 80 9.98 10.99 7.17
N PRO A 81 11.27 11.11 6.81
CA PRO A 81 12.03 9.96 6.36
C PRO A 81 12.31 9.00 7.50
N ILE A 82 12.35 7.69 7.20
CA ILE A 82 12.91 6.71 8.12
C ILE A 82 14.44 6.76 7.99
N ARG A 83 15.12 7.01 9.11
CA ARG A 83 16.57 7.19 9.12
C ARG A 83 17.30 5.94 8.62
N VAL A 84 18.38 6.13 7.88
CA VAL A 84 19.26 5.01 7.50
C VAL A 84 19.79 4.32 8.76
N GLY A 85 19.72 2.99 8.78
CA GLY A 85 20.15 2.15 9.90
C GLY A 85 19.01 1.61 10.79
N GLU A 86 17.79 2.15 10.68
CA GLU A 86 16.61 1.45 11.22
C GLU A 86 16.35 0.21 10.37
N GLN A 87 16.41 -0.97 11.00
CA GLN A 87 16.07 -2.23 10.35
C GLN A 87 14.55 -2.34 10.22
N THR A 88 14.15 -2.99 9.13
CA THR A 88 12.74 -3.14 8.76
C THR A 88 12.37 -4.62 8.67
N LEU A 89 11.07 -4.90 8.54
CA LEU A 89 10.50 -6.23 8.39
C LEU A 89 11.24 -7.04 7.32
N GLY A 90 11.55 -6.42 6.19
CA GLY A 90 12.29 -7.08 5.12
C GLY A 90 13.69 -7.55 5.52
N ASP A 91 14.41 -6.78 6.34
CA ASP A 91 15.75 -7.14 6.80
C ASP A 91 15.73 -8.30 7.79
N HIS A 92 14.70 -8.34 8.63
CA HIS A 92 14.46 -9.46 9.53
C HIS A 92 14.09 -10.74 8.77
N LEU A 93 13.16 -10.65 7.80
CA LEU A 93 12.72 -11.81 7.02
C LEU A 93 13.80 -12.39 6.11
N ARG A 94 14.58 -11.53 5.43
CA ARG A 94 15.66 -11.99 4.54
C ARG A 94 16.74 -12.76 5.28
N ARG A 95 17.05 -12.39 6.52
CA ARG A 95 17.99 -13.16 7.38
C ARG A 95 17.48 -14.56 7.72
N LEU A 96 16.16 -14.77 7.66
CA LEU A 96 15.52 -16.07 7.86
C LEU A 96 15.30 -16.83 6.54
N GLY A 97 15.79 -16.31 5.41
CA GLY A 97 15.66 -16.93 4.10
C GLY A 97 14.29 -16.71 3.44
N MET A 98 13.57 -15.65 3.82
CA MET A 98 12.30 -15.25 3.21
C MET A 98 12.44 -13.88 2.54
N SER A 99 12.05 -13.76 1.28
CA SER A 99 11.99 -12.48 0.57
C SER A 99 10.84 -11.60 1.09
N CYS A 100 10.92 -10.29 0.91
CA CYS A 100 9.90 -9.37 1.41
C CYS A 100 9.55 -8.34 0.34
N TRP A 101 8.34 -8.43 -0.19
CA TRP A 101 7.88 -7.69 -1.37
C TRP A 101 6.79 -6.68 -1.04
N LEU A 102 6.71 -5.61 -1.83
CA LEU A 102 5.65 -4.60 -1.77
C LEU A 102 4.77 -4.63 -3.03
N ILE A 103 3.46 -4.61 -2.79
CA ILE A 103 2.42 -4.35 -3.80
C ILE A 103 1.48 -3.28 -3.24
N GLY A 104 1.70 -2.03 -3.62
CA GLY A 104 0.89 -0.88 -3.23
C GLY A 104 1.63 0.12 -2.34
N LYS A 105 0.95 0.58 -1.29
CA LYS A 105 1.32 1.76 -0.49
C LYS A 105 2.27 1.49 0.66
N THR A 106 3.22 2.38 0.91
CA THR A 106 4.00 2.45 2.17
C THR A 106 4.03 3.83 2.80
N HIS A 107 3.75 4.89 2.04
CA HIS A 107 3.95 6.28 2.49
C HIS A 107 5.42 6.56 2.88
N MET A 108 6.35 5.75 2.39
CA MET A 108 7.78 5.82 2.71
C MET A 108 8.43 7.02 2.01
N LYS A 109 9.22 7.78 2.79
CA LYS A 109 10.16 8.79 2.30
C LYS A 109 11.59 8.34 2.62
N ALA A 110 12.45 8.33 1.61
CA ALA A 110 13.86 7.98 1.78
C ALA A 110 14.63 9.06 2.55
N ASP A 111 15.48 8.64 3.48
CA ASP A 111 16.51 9.46 4.11
C ASP A 111 17.68 9.67 3.14
N ALA A 112 17.47 10.49 2.11
CA ALA A 112 18.44 10.72 1.03
C ALA A 112 19.77 11.28 1.56
N GLU A 113 19.71 12.18 2.54
CA GLU A 113 20.90 12.74 3.19
C GLU A 113 21.68 11.67 3.97
N GLY A 114 20.99 10.82 4.74
CA GLY A 114 21.61 9.71 5.46
C GLY A 114 22.22 8.68 4.51
N MET A 115 21.56 8.39 3.39
CA MET A 115 22.09 7.50 2.36
C MET A 115 23.36 8.08 1.72
N ALA A 116 23.33 9.35 1.30
CA ALA A 116 24.47 10.04 0.72
C ALA A 116 25.66 10.10 1.69
N ARG A 117 25.41 10.42 2.96
CA ARG A 117 26.43 10.45 4.02
C ARG A 117 27.14 9.11 4.21
N LEU A 118 26.46 8.00 3.96
CA LEU A 118 27.01 6.65 4.09
C LEU A 118 27.48 6.05 2.75
N GLY A 119 27.42 6.80 1.65
CA GLY A 119 27.81 6.32 0.33
C GLY A 119 26.89 5.24 -0.23
N ILE A 120 25.62 5.20 0.18
CA ILE A 120 24.64 4.22 -0.29
C ILE A 120 23.99 4.76 -1.56
N SER A 121 24.35 4.17 -2.71
CA SER A 121 23.72 4.51 -3.99
C SER A 121 22.27 3.99 -4.03
N PRO A 122 21.28 4.82 -4.43
CA PRO A 122 19.89 4.41 -4.56
C PRO A 122 19.69 3.31 -5.62
N ASP A 123 20.58 3.21 -6.61
CA ASP A 123 20.50 2.21 -7.69
C ASP A 123 21.06 0.85 -7.28
N SER A 124 21.71 0.76 -6.12
CA SER A 124 22.19 -0.52 -5.58
C SER A 124 21.03 -1.30 -4.95
N VAL A 125 21.14 -2.63 -4.88
CA VAL A 125 20.13 -3.48 -4.20
C VAL A 125 19.91 -3.03 -2.75
N ILE A 126 20.98 -2.63 -2.04
CA ILE A 126 20.89 -2.14 -0.66
C ILE A 126 20.19 -0.78 -0.61
N GLY A 127 20.56 0.15 -1.48
CA GLY A 127 19.98 1.49 -1.51
C GLY A 127 18.52 1.50 -1.94
N ALA A 128 18.15 0.71 -2.96
CA ALA A 128 16.77 0.56 -3.39
C ALA A 128 15.90 0.03 -2.24
N ARG A 129 16.35 -1.02 -1.55
CA ARG A 129 15.65 -1.53 -0.35
C ARG A 129 15.58 -0.47 0.74
N GLN A 130 16.67 0.25 1.01
CA GLN A 130 16.66 1.31 2.03
C GLN A 130 15.65 2.42 1.69
N ALA A 131 15.55 2.82 0.42
CA ALA A 131 14.62 3.83 -0.07
C ALA A 131 13.16 3.36 -0.06
N GLU A 132 12.93 2.05 -0.11
CA GLU A 132 11.61 1.40 -0.14
C GLU A 132 11.26 0.71 1.20
N CYS A 133 11.75 1.24 2.32
CA CYS A 133 11.47 0.74 3.68
C CYS A 133 11.75 -0.78 3.85
N GLY A 134 12.80 -1.25 3.18
CA GLY A 134 13.29 -2.62 3.17
C GLY A 134 12.48 -3.60 2.33
N PHE A 135 11.50 -3.15 1.55
CA PHE A 135 10.80 -4.01 0.60
C PHE A 135 11.56 -4.09 -0.73
N ASP A 136 11.49 -5.26 -1.38
CA ASP A 136 11.67 -5.36 -2.83
C ASP A 136 10.35 -4.93 -3.50
N ALA A 137 10.37 -3.96 -4.41
CA ALA A 137 9.14 -3.39 -4.97
C ALA A 137 8.68 -4.19 -6.21
N TRP A 138 7.47 -4.76 -6.15
CA TRP A 138 6.77 -5.27 -7.33
C TRP A 138 5.90 -4.16 -7.94
N ILE A 139 5.08 -3.53 -7.10
CA ILE A 139 4.36 -2.29 -7.40
C ILE A 139 4.52 -1.37 -6.21
N ARG A 140 5.09 -0.17 -6.43
CA ARG A 140 5.06 0.93 -5.46
C ARG A 140 4.07 1.97 -5.95
N ASP A 141 2.93 2.08 -5.27
CA ASP A 141 1.90 3.07 -5.56
C ASP A 141 1.25 3.48 -4.23
N ASP A 142 1.48 4.73 -3.79
CA ASP A 142 0.89 5.23 -2.55
C ASP A 142 -0.60 5.60 -2.71
N GLY A 143 -1.16 5.43 -3.92
CA GLY A 143 -2.60 5.43 -4.24
C GLY A 143 -3.24 6.80 -4.33
N LEU A 144 -2.45 7.88 -4.39
CA LEU A 144 -2.96 9.24 -4.42
C LEU A 144 -2.19 10.11 -5.41
N TRP A 145 -2.88 10.54 -6.47
CA TRP A 145 -2.30 11.31 -7.57
C TRP A 145 -2.93 12.72 -7.63
N GLY A 146 -2.98 13.40 -6.49
CA GLY A 146 -3.48 14.77 -6.40
C GLY A 146 -2.53 15.80 -7.02
N GLU A 147 -3.10 16.79 -7.70
CA GLU A 147 -2.38 17.88 -8.36
C GLU A 147 -3.02 19.22 -7.96
N GLY A 148 -2.17 20.22 -7.69
CA GLY A 148 -2.57 21.59 -7.42
C GLY A 148 -1.74 22.59 -8.25
N PRO A 149 -1.90 23.90 -8.00
CA PRO A 149 -1.16 24.94 -8.74
C PRO A 149 0.37 24.83 -8.60
N ASP A 150 0.84 24.23 -7.50
CA ASP A 150 2.26 24.00 -7.23
C ASP A 150 2.78 22.63 -7.71
N GLY A 151 1.96 21.86 -8.42
CA GLY A 151 2.29 20.55 -8.97
C GLY A 151 1.66 19.36 -8.24
N TYR A 152 2.23 18.17 -8.44
CA TYR A 152 1.74 16.91 -7.88
C TYR A 152 2.14 16.72 -6.41
N TYR A 153 1.26 16.07 -5.64
CA TYR A 153 1.55 15.65 -4.26
C TYR A 153 2.65 14.57 -4.19
N ASP A 154 2.64 13.62 -5.14
CA ASP A 154 3.70 12.65 -5.35
C ASP A 154 4.21 12.78 -6.80
N GLU A 155 5.52 13.00 -6.95
CA GLU A 155 6.18 13.20 -8.24
C GLU A 155 6.63 11.89 -8.91
N ARG A 156 6.43 10.74 -8.24
CA ARG A 156 6.78 9.43 -8.81
C ARG A 156 5.94 9.13 -10.06
N PRO A 157 6.43 8.30 -10.99
CA PRO A 157 5.59 7.72 -12.01
C PRO A 157 4.42 6.93 -11.38
N SER A 158 3.24 7.03 -11.98
CA SER A 158 2.03 6.33 -11.52
C SER A 158 1.79 5.05 -12.31
N PRO A 159 2.06 3.85 -11.74
CA PRO A 159 1.82 2.59 -12.43
C PRO A 159 0.33 2.41 -12.77
N TYR A 160 -0.56 2.94 -11.92
CA TYR A 160 -1.99 2.88 -12.17
C TYR A 160 -2.44 3.77 -13.34
N ASN A 161 -1.93 5.01 -13.44
CA ASN A 161 -2.23 5.85 -14.60
C ASN A 161 -1.68 5.25 -15.89
N GLU A 162 -0.50 4.62 -15.86
CA GLU A 162 0.04 3.87 -17.00
C GLU A 162 -0.88 2.71 -17.39
N TYR A 163 -1.37 1.94 -16.41
CA TYR A 163 -2.36 0.89 -16.62
C TYR A 163 -3.62 1.45 -17.28
N LEU A 164 -4.22 2.51 -16.75
CA LEU A 164 -5.44 3.11 -17.31
C LEU A 164 -5.21 3.61 -18.74
N ARG A 165 -4.10 4.28 -19.03
CA ARG A 165 -3.79 4.69 -20.41
C ARG A 165 -3.67 3.48 -21.35
N SER A 166 -3.09 2.36 -20.90
CA SER A 166 -3.02 1.13 -21.70
C SER A 166 -4.40 0.51 -21.98
N ARG A 167 -5.41 0.83 -21.17
CA ARG A 167 -6.81 0.42 -21.34
C ARG A 167 -7.63 1.40 -22.19
N GLY A 168 -7.04 2.53 -22.61
CA GLY A 168 -7.66 3.52 -23.48
C GLY A 168 -8.29 4.71 -22.75
N TYR A 169 -8.10 4.86 -21.43
CA TYR A 169 -8.53 6.05 -20.71
C TYR A 169 -7.61 7.24 -21.09
N SER A 170 -8.22 8.36 -21.46
CA SER A 170 -7.52 9.56 -21.95
C SER A 170 -7.14 10.52 -20.81
N GLY A 171 -6.48 11.64 -21.13
CA GLY A 171 -6.15 12.68 -20.14
C GLY A 171 -4.79 12.53 -19.46
N THR A 172 -4.38 13.59 -18.78
CA THR A 172 -3.10 13.65 -18.06
C THR A 172 -3.15 12.86 -16.76
N ASN A 173 -4.29 12.85 -16.06
CA ASN A 173 -4.46 12.15 -14.79
C ASN A 173 -5.73 11.27 -14.76
N PRO A 174 -5.71 10.09 -15.45
CA PRO A 174 -6.86 9.20 -15.48
C PRO A 174 -7.34 8.71 -14.10
N TRP A 175 -6.46 8.63 -13.11
CA TRP A 175 -6.82 8.32 -11.72
C TRP A 175 -7.81 9.35 -11.16
N ALA A 176 -7.60 10.64 -11.43
CA ALA A 176 -8.48 11.71 -10.95
C ALA A 176 -9.78 11.75 -11.75
N ASP A 177 -9.70 11.65 -13.07
CA ASP A 177 -10.82 11.92 -13.98
C ASP A 177 -11.79 10.72 -14.13
N TYR A 178 -11.33 9.50 -13.87
CA TYR A 178 -12.14 8.28 -14.04
C TYR A 178 -12.29 7.51 -12.73
N ALA A 179 -11.17 7.14 -12.08
CA ALA A 179 -11.24 6.29 -10.90
C ALA A 179 -11.78 7.03 -9.66
N ASN A 180 -11.59 8.34 -9.59
CA ASN A 180 -11.92 9.18 -8.42
C ASN A 180 -12.79 10.39 -8.79
N ALA A 181 -13.56 10.29 -9.88
CA ALA A 181 -14.58 11.26 -10.24
C ALA A 181 -15.78 10.55 -10.87
N GLY A 182 -16.98 11.10 -10.63
CA GLY A 182 -18.16 10.77 -11.41
C GLY A 182 -18.34 11.74 -12.57
N THR A 183 -19.52 11.74 -13.17
CA THR A 183 -19.93 12.74 -14.17
C THR A 183 -21.20 13.47 -13.74
N ASP A 184 -21.37 14.69 -14.23
CA ASP A 184 -22.61 15.46 -14.15
C ASP A 184 -22.89 16.07 -15.53
N GLY A 185 -23.71 15.37 -16.32
CA GLY A 185 -23.82 15.64 -17.76
C GLY A 185 -22.47 15.42 -18.45
N ASP A 186 -21.94 16.47 -19.07
CA ASP A 186 -20.65 16.47 -19.77
C ASP A 186 -19.47 16.91 -18.88
N GLU A 187 -19.73 17.25 -17.61
CA GLU A 187 -18.70 17.73 -16.68
C GLU A 187 -18.18 16.61 -15.75
N ILE A 188 -16.90 16.72 -15.36
CA ILE A 188 -16.26 15.83 -14.39
C ILE A 188 -16.68 16.25 -12.98
N ALA A 189 -17.31 15.33 -12.26
CA ALA A 189 -17.69 15.52 -10.86
C ALA A 189 -16.60 14.95 -9.95
N SER A 190 -15.59 15.76 -9.65
CA SER A 190 -14.40 15.34 -8.89
C SER A 190 -14.73 14.82 -7.49
N GLY A 191 -14.18 13.67 -7.11
CA GLY A 191 -14.31 13.07 -5.78
C GLY A 191 -13.57 13.84 -4.68
N TRP A 192 -12.73 14.83 -5.03
CA TRP A 192 -12.20 15.78 -4.03
C TRP A 192 -13.30 16.61 -3.35
N MET A 193 -14.43 16.79 -4.03
CA MET A 193 -15.60 17.44 -3.47
C MET A 193 -16.51 16.37 -2.85
N LEU A 194 -16.64 16.37 -1.52
CA LEU A 194 -17.47 15.39 -0.79
C LEU A 194 -18.94 15.38 -1.23
N ALA A 195 -19.42 16.46 -1.85
CA ALA A 195 -20.74 16.53 -2.45
C ALA A 195 -20.94 15.54 -3.62
N ASN A 196 -19.86 14.99 -4.17
CA ASN A 196 -19.87 14.03 -5.28
C ASN A 196 -19.68 12.57 -4.81
N SER A 197 -19.56 12.31 -3.50
CA SER A 197 -19.28 10.95 -2.99
C SER A 197 -20.42 9.95 -3.23
N ASP A 198 -21.60 10.42 -3.60
CA ASP A 198 -22.75 9.60 -3.99
C ASP A 198 -22.77 9.24 -5.48
N LYS A 199 -21.95 9.90 -6.30
CA LYS A 199 -21.86 9.64 -7.74
C LYS A 199 -20.99 8.40 -8.00
N PRO A 200 -21.40 7.51 -8.92
CA PRO A 200 -20.55 6.39 -9.32
C PRO A 200 -19.29 6.91 -10.01
N ALA A 201 -18.14 6.30 -9.71
CA ALA A 201 -16.90 6.59 -10.42
C ALA A 201 -17.07 6.31 -11.93
N ASN A 202 -16.54 7.19 -12.78
CA ASN A 202 -16.62 7.13 -14.23
C ASN A 202 -15.60 6.13 -14.80
N ILE A 203 -15.57 4.91 -14.28
CA ILE A 203 -14.62 3.87 -14.66
C ILE A 203 -15.33 2.52 -14.70
N ARG A 204 -14.82 1.60 -15.51
CA ARG A 204 -15.24 0.19 -15.40
C ARG A 204 -14.80 -0.32 -14.04
N GLU A 205 -15.68 -1.00 -13.31
CA GLU A 205 -15.38 -1.51 -11.96
C GLU A 205 -14.11 -2.35 -11.96
N GLU A 206 -13.95 -3.23 -12.94
CA GLU A 206 -12.78 -4.08 -13.08
C GLU A 206 -11.47 -3.29 -13.25
N ASP A 207 -11.52 -2.08 -13.80
CA ASP A 207 -10.34 -1.23 -13.99
C ASP A 207 -10.04 -0.34 -12.76
N SER A 208 -10.91 -0.33 -11.74
CA SER A 208 -10.71 0.47 -10.52
C SER A 208 -9.54 -0.03 -9.66
N GLU A 209 -9.11 0.81 -8.71
CA GLU A 209 -7.85 0.65 -7.97
C GLU A 209 -7.74 -0.68 -7.19
N THR A 210 -8.82 -1.07 -6.49
CA THR A 210 -8.81 -2.30 -5.67
C THR A 210 -8.76 -3.57 -6.53
N PRO A 211 -9.61 -3.75 -7.55
CA PRO A 211 -9.49 -4.85 -8.51
C PRO A 211 -8.14 -4.89 -9.23
N TRP A 212 -7.62 -3.74 -9.68
CA TRP A 212 -6.31 -3.67 -10.34
C TRP A 212 -5.18 -4.18 -9.44
N LEU A 213 -5.04 -3.62 -8.23
CA LEU A 213 -3.97 -4.00 -7.31
C LEU A 213 -4.11 -5.47 -6.87
N THR A 214 -5.35 -5.97 -6.74
CA THR A 214 -5.62 -7.39 -6.47
C THR A 214 -5.14 -8.30 -7.59
N ARG A 215 -5.33 -7.91 -8.86
CA ARG A 215 -4.78 -8.67 -10.00
C ARG A 215 -3.26 -8.66 -10.01
N GLU A 216 -2.62 -7.54 -9.68
CA GLU A 216 -1.15 -7.48 -9.57
C GLU A 216 -0.63 -8.38 -8.45
N ALA A 217 -1.34 -8.47 -7.32
CA ALA A 217 -1.03 -9.42 -6.26
C ALA A 217 -1.12 -10.87 -6.72
N ILE A 218 -2.16 -11.24 -7.47
CA ILE A 218 -2.32 -12.59 -8.03
C ILE A 218 -1.18 -12.88 -9.01
N ARG A 219 -0.84 -11.96 -9.91
CA ARG A 219 0.28 -12.10 -10.86
C ARG A 219 1.61 -12.32 -10.16
N PHE A 220 1.86 -11.61 -9.07
CA PHE A 220 3.06 -11.82 -8.25
C PHE A 220 3.06 -13.23 -7.64
N ILE A 221 1.95 -13.65 -7.02
CA ILE A 221 1.83 -14.96 -6.35
C ILE A 221 2.04 -16.10 -7.35
N ASP A 222 1.51 -15.98 -8.58
CA ASP A 222 1.65 -16.98 -9.64
C ASP A 222 3.10 -17.11 -10.16
N GLN A 223 3.93 -16.07 -9.99
CA GLN A 223 5.32 -16.03 -10.45
C GLN A 223 6.35 -16.29 -9.35
N ALA A 224 5.99 -16.09 -8.08
CA ALA A 224 6.90 -16.21 -6.96
C ALA A 224 7.20 -17.69 -6.62
N THR A 225 8.48 -18.06 -6.66
CA THR A 225 8.95 -19.45 -6.47
C THR A 225 9.57 -19.72 -5.10
N ASP A 226 10.32 -18.75 -4.58
CA ASP A 226 11.00 -18.81 -3.28
C ASP A 226 10.08 -18.40 -2.13
N PRO A 227 10.39 -18.74 -0.86
CA PRO A 227 9.59 -18.30 0.28
C PRO A 227 9.47 -16.78 0.33
N TRP A 228 8.24 -16.28 0.45
CA TRP A 228 7.97 -14.84 0.39
C TRP A 228 7.03 -14.35 1.50
N CYS A 229 7.26 -13.11 1.90
CA CYS A 229 6.27 -12.25 2.52
C CYS A 229 5.93 -11.13 1.54
N THR A 230 4.65 -10.89 1.30
CA THR A 230 4.21 -9.80 0.41
C THR A 230 3.25 -8.91 1.15
N HIS A 231 3.61 -7.63 1.22
CA HIS A 231 2.75 -6.58 1.73
C HIS A 231 1.83 -6.09 0.61
N LEU A 232 0.58 -6.54 0.64
CA LEU A 232 -0.49 -6.09 -0.23
C LEU A 232 -1.22 -4.93 0.46
N SER A 233 -0.97 -3.71 0.00
CA SER A 233 -1.28 -2.49 0.72
C SER A 233 -2.19 -1.59 -0.11
N TYR A 234 -3.49 -1.74 0.10
CA TYR A 234 -4.53 -0.99 -0.60
C TYR A 234 -4.66 0.43 -0.05
N ILE A 235 -4.93 1.38 -0.94
CA ILE A 235 -5.31 2.75 -0.57
C ILE A 235 -6.76 2.81 -0.06
N LYS A 236 -7.72 2.16 -0.72
CA LYS A 236 -9.13 2.23 -0.30
C LYS A 236 -9.35 1.47 1.01
N PRO A 237 -10.22 1.95 1.92
CA PRO A 237 -11.23 3.02 1.77
C PRO A 237 -10.77 4.46 2.10
N HIS A 238 -9.47 4.75 2.09
CA HIS A 238 -9.03 6.15 2.11
C HIS A 238 -9.59 6.92 0.90
N TRP A 239 -9.84 8.21 1.09
CA TRP A 239 -10.35 9.14 0.07
C TRP A 239 -9.44 9.19 -1.18
N PRO A 240 -9.94 9.69 -2.33
CA PRO A 240 -11.31 10.15 -2.60
C PRO A 240 -12.38 9.06 -2.48
#